data_AF-A0A9Q3FX14-F1
#
_entry.id   AF-A0A9Q3FX14-F1
#
_cell.length_a   1.000
_cell.length_b   1.000
_cell.length_c   1.000
_cell.angle_alpha   90.00
_cell.angle_beta   90.00
_cell.angle_gamma   90.00
#
_symmetry.space_group_name_H-M   'P 1'
#
loop_
_entity.id
_entity.type
_entity.pdbx_description
1 polymer ?
#
loop_
_entity_poly.entity_id
_entity_poly.type
_entity_poly.pdbx_seq_one_letter_code
_entity_poly.pdbx_strand_id
1 'polypeptide(L)'
;MKTPNRHMLRWKIAIQEYRRNMTIVPKAGNIHKNADGLSRWALSKNPDNPAYVPWEADPQIPIEGINITDIGTEFFEEVRGSYM
;
A
#
# COMPACT_ATOMS: atom_id res chain seq x y z
N MET A 1 -10.50 8.40 -14.31
CA MET A 1 -9.22 7.72 -13.94
C MET A 1 -9.20 6.38 -14.68
N LYS A 2 -8.19 6.09 -15.50
CA LYS A 2 -8.13 4.81 -16.24
C LYS A 2 -8.15 3.64 -15.26
N THR A 3 -8.86 2.58 -15.62
CA THR A 3 -8.91 1.34 -14.82
C THR A 3 -7.48 0.82 -14.64
N PRO A 4 -7.01 0.63 -13.39
CA PRO A 4 -5.67 0.13 -13.15
C PRO A 4 -5.53 -1.30 -13.68
N ASN A 5 -4.33 -1.65 -14.12
CA ASN A 5 -3.99 -3.02 -14.53
C ASN A 5 -4.39 -4.02 -13.44
N ARG A 6 -4.90 -5.20 -13.82
CA ARG A 6 -5.27 -6.30 -12.89
C ARG A 6 -4.19 -6.59 -11.85
N HIS A 7 -2.91 -6.54 -12.23
CA HIS A 7 -1.78 -6.76 -11.30
C HIS A 7 -1.63 -5.66 -10.23
N MET A 8 -2.11 -4.46 -10.53
CA MET A 8 -2.10 -3.32 -9.61
C MET A 8 -3.34 -3.25 -8.72
N LEU A 9 -4.35 -4.09 -8.97
CA LEU A 9 -5.63 -4.02 -8.26
C LEU A 9 -5.46 -4.32 -6.76
N ARG A 10 -4.67 -5.34 -6.42
CA ARG A 10 -4.27 -5.70 -5.05
C ARG A 10 -3.61 -4.54 -4.31
N TRP A 11 -2.78 -3.78 -5.02
CA TRP A 11 -1.99 -2.70 -4.44
C TRP A 11 -2.73 -1.38 -4.39
N LYS A 12 -3.95 -1.31 -4.97
CA LYS A 12 -4.73 -0.08 -5.07
C LYS A 12 -5.05 0.49 -3.69
N ILE A 13 -5.42 -0.35 -2.73
CA ILE A 13 -5.77 0.06 -1.36
C ILE A 13 -4.52 0.58 -0.65
N ALA A 14 -3.44 -0.20 -0.63
CA ALA A 14 -2.16 0.21 -0.03
C ALA A 14 -1.64 1.53 -0.63
N ILE A 15 -1.68 1.69 -1.97
CA ILE A 15 -1.26 2.95 -2.62
C ILE A 15 -2.19 4.11 -2.26
N GLN A 16 -3.48 3.84 -2.01
CA GLN A 16 -4.45 4.86 -1.60
C GLN A 16 -4.18 5.40 -0.20
N GLU A 17 -3.62 4.62 0.73
CA GLU A 17 -3.21 5.11 2.05
C GLU A 17 -2.15 6.21 1.94
N TYR A 18 -1.27 6.13 0.94
CA TYR A 18 -0.23 7.13 0.69
C TYR A 18 -0.67 8.27 -0.24
N ARG A 19 -1.93 8.30 -0.73
CA ARG A 19 -2.37 9.21 -1.82
C ARG A 19 -2.43 10.70 -1.48
N ARG A 20 -1.98 11.13 -0.31
CA ARG A 20 -1.77 12.56 0.02
C ARG A 20 -0.32 12.92 0.36
N ASN A 21 0.54 11.91 0.55
CA ASN A 21 1.93 12.08 0.97
C ASN A 21 2.94 11.59 -0.09
N MET A 22 2.47 10.85 -1.11
CA MET A 22 3.33 10.27 -2.14
C MET A 22 2.76 10.50 -3.55
N THR A 23 3.63 10.92 -4.47
CA THR A 23 3.32 11.03 -5.91
C THR A 23 4.21 10.08 -6.70
N ILE A 24 3.62 9.24 -7.56
CA ILE A 24 4.35 8.30 -8.41
C ILE A 24 4.63 8.96 -9.76
N VAL A 25 5.91 9.16 -10.08
CA VAL A 25 6.35 9.79 -11.33
C VAL A 25 7.22 8.81 -12.12
N PRO A 26 6.93 8.54 -13.40
CA PRO A 26 7.80 7.73 -14.24
C PRO A 26 9.14 8.45 -14.45
N LYS A 27 10.24 7.74 -14.21
CA LYS A 27 11.60 8.23 -14.47
C LYS A 27 12.40 7.16 -15.19
N ALA A 28 13.22 7.56 -16.16
CA ALA A 28 13.99 6.63 -16.98
C ALA A 28 15.37 6.30 -16.39
N GLY A 29 15.70 5.01 -16.41
CA GLY A 29 17.05 4.41 -16.42
C GLY A 29 18.09 4.98 -15.45
N ASN A 30 18.93 5.89 -15.93
CA ASN A 30 20.15 6.31 -15.25
C ASN A 30 19.94 6.95 -13.87
N ILE A 31 18.75 7.51 -13.62
CA ILE A 31 18.40 8.10 -12.32
C ILE A 31 18.23 7.01 -11.25
N HIS A 32 17.96 5.76 -11.65
CA HIS A 32 17.67 4.64 -10.75
C HIS A 32 18.89 3.75 -10.48
N LYS A 33 20.11 4.14 -10.85
CA LYS A 33 21.32 3.31 -10.66
C LYS A 33 21.49 2.81 -9.23
N ASN A 34 21.19 3.64 -8.23
CA ASN A 34 21.28 3.26 -6.83
C ASN A 34 20.23 2.19 -6.47
N ALA A 35 18.98 2.37 -6.94
CA ALA A 35 17.91 1.41 -6.71
C ALA A 35 18.15 0.08 -7.45
N ASP A 36 18.62 0.16 -8.70
CA ASP A 36 19.01 -1.01 -9.50
C ASP A 36 20.18 -1.75 -8.83
N GLY A 37 21.19 -1.02 -8.35
CA GLY A 37 22.30 -1.57 -7.58
C GLY A 37 21.84 -2.30 -6.31
N LEU A 38 21.00 -1.67 -5.50
CA LEU A 38 20.45 -2.27 -4.28
C LEU A 38 19.55 -3.48 -4.57
N SER A 39 18.83 -3.48 -5.70
CA SER A 39 17.99 -4.61 -6.10
C SER A 39 18.80 -5.87 -6.49
N ARG A 40 20.04 -5.67 -6.95
CA ARG A 40 20.98 -6.74 -7.35
C ARG A 40 21.91 -7.15 -6.22
N TRP A 41 22.33 -6.16 -5.43
CA TRP A 41 23.26 -6.31 -4.32
C TRP A 41 22.66 -5.67 -3.07
N ALA A 42 21.94 -6.49 -2.32
CA ALA A 42 21.41 -6.09 -1.04
C ALA A 42 22.56 -5.70 -0.08
N LEU A 43 22.34 -4.64 0.70
CA LEU A 43 23.24 -4.28 1.78
C LEU A 43 23.25 -5.38 2.86
N SER A 44 24.37 -5.50 3.56
CA SER A 44 24.47 -6.40 4.70
C SER A 44 23.44 -6.03 5.77
N LYS A 45 22.87 -7.05 6.44
CA LYS A 45 21.86 -6.88 7.49
C LYS A 45 22.52 -6.52 8.83
N ASN A 46 23.22 -5.38 8.86
CA ASN A 46 24.00 -4.89 9.99
C ASN A 46 23.42 -3.55 10.45
N PRO A 47 23.66 -3.11 11.70
CA PRO A 47 23.19 -1.80 12.20
C PRO A 47 23.63 -0.59 11.37
N ASP A 48 24.72 -0.70 10.60
CA ASP A 48 25.19 0.35 9.69
C ASP A 48 24.27 0.55 8.46
N ASN A 49 23.39 -0.42 8.16
CA ASN A 49 22.42 -0.31 7.10
C ASN A 49 21.21 0.51 7.61
N PRO A 50 20.84 1.63 6.99
CA PRO A 50 19.71 2.45 7.43
C PRO A 50 18.35 1.73 7.35
N ALA A 51 18.25 0.63 6.59
CA ALA A 51 17.08 -0.24 6.54
C ALA A 51 17.13 -1.39 7.55
N TYR A 52 18.12 -1.43 8.45
CA TYR A 52 18.23 -2.45 9.47
C TYR A 52 17.10 -2.32 10.49
N VAL A 53 16.26 -3.35 10.56
CA VAL A 53 15.27 -3.52 11.61
C VAL A 53 15.80 -4.60 12.57
N PRO A 54 16.06 -4.25 13.86
CA PRO A 54 16.43 -5.23 14.87
C PRO A 54 15.38 -6.34 14.95
N TRP A 55 15.80 -7.60 15.10
CA TRP A 55 14.87 -8.72 15.20
C TRP A 55 13.93 -8.63 16.41
N GLU A 56 14.39 -7.96 17.47
CA GLU A 56 13.63 -7.73 18.71
C GLU A 56 12.70 -6.51 18.64
N ALA A 57 12.74 -5.74 17.54
CA ALA A 57 11.78 -4.68 17.33
C ALA A 57 10.48 -5.31 16.83
N ASP A 58 9.50 -5.46 17.73
CA ASP A 58 8.13 -5.77 17.31
C ASP A 58 7.71 -4.74 16.25
N PRO A 59 7.26 -5.18 15.07
CA PRO A 59 6.70 -4.27 14.10
C PRO A 59 5.53 -3.55 14.78
N GLN A 60 5.67 -2.26 15.06
CA GLN A 60 4.53 -1.39 15.34
C GLN A 60 3.75 -1.23 14.03
N ILE A 61 3.08 -2.30 13.60
CA ILE A 61 2.04 -2.24 12.60
C ILE A 61 0.84 -1.76 13.40
N PRO A 62 0.41 -0.49 13.27
CA PRO A 62 -0.87 -0.10 13.83
C PRO A 62 -1.91 -1.02 13.19
N ILE A 63 -2.53 -1.86 14.01
CA ILE A 63 -3.75 -2.56 13.61
C ILE A 63 -4.79 -1.44 13.52
N GLU A 64 -4.93 -0.85 12.33
CA GLU A 64 -6.09 -0.02 12.03
C GLU A 64 -7.27 -0.98 12.09
N GLY A 65 -7.98 -0.94 13.23
CA GLY A 65 -9.08 -1.84 13.51
C GLY A 65 -10.02 -1.90 12.31
N ILE A 66 -10.36 -3.12 11.89
CA ILE A 66 -11.41 -3.34 10.89
C ILE A 66 -12.67 -2.67 11.44
N ASN A 67 -12.99 -1.49 10.92
CA ASN A 67 -14.20 -0.77 11.32
C ASN A 67 -15.38 -1.51 10.68
N ILE A 68 -15.96 -2.45 11.43
CA ILE A 68 -17.22 -3.08 11.06
C ILE A 68 -18.31 -2.07 11.44
N THR A 69 -18.62 -1.17 10.51
CA THR A 69 -19.86 -0.39 10.59
C THR A 69 -20.99 -1.30 10.14
N ASP A 70 -21.89 -1.66 11.05
CA ASP A 70 -23.18 -2.22 10.67
C ASP A 70 -23.88 -1.23 9.74
N ILE A 71 -24.22 -1.69 8.55
CA ILE A 71 -25.02 -0.92 7.62
C ILE A 71 -26.47 -1.08 8.08
N GLY A 72 -27.13 0.05 8.36
CA GLY A 72 -28.52 0.05 8.80
C GLY A 72 -29.43 -0.68 7.81
N THR A 73 -30.44 -1.35 8.36
CA THR A 73 -31.47 -2.08 7.59
C THR A 73 -32.11 -1.22 6.50
N GLU A 74 -32.17 0.09 6.70
CA GLU A 74 -32.69 1.09 5.76
C GLU A 74 -31.98 1.06 4.40
N PHE A 75 -30.66 0.87 4.39
CA PHE A 75 -29.89 0.78 3.15
C PHE A 75 -30.26 -0.48 2.33
N PHE A 76 -30.46 -1.60 3.01
CA PHE A 76 -30.85 -2.85 2.35
C PHE A 76 -32.28 -2.79 1.80
N GLU A 77 -33.19 -2.11 2.49
CA GLU A 77 -34.54 -1.81 2.00
C GLU A 77 -34.49 -0.95 0.73
N GLU A 78 -33.69 0.11 0.73
CA GLU A 78 -33.55 1.03 -0.41
C GLU A 78 -32.96 0.33 -1.65
N VAL A 79 -31.91 -0.48 -1.46
CA VAL A 79 -31.34 -1.28 -2.55
C VAL A 79 -32.37 -2.26 -3.11
N ARG A 80 -33.10 -2.98 -2.25
CA ARG A 80 -34.15 -3.92 -2.70
C ARG A 80 -35.25 -3.20 -3.49
N GLY A 81 -35.68 -2.02 -3.04
CA GLY A 81 -36.67 -1.21 -3.75
C GLY A 81 -36.22 -0.78 -5.14
N SER A 82 -34.91 -0.58 -5.36
CA SER A 82 -34.37 -0.19 -6.66
C SER A 82 -34.36 -1.29 -7.73
N TYR A 83 -34.51 -2.56 -7.33
CA TYR A 83 -34.56 -3.71 -8.24
C TYR A 83 -35.99 -4.18 -8.57
N MET A 84 -37.01 -3.55 -7.98
CA MET A 84 -38.44 -3.74 -8.34
C MET A 84 -38.91 -2.59 -9.22
#